data_AF-A0A1E8B200-F1
#
_entry.id   AF-A0A1E8B200-F1
#
_cell.length_a   1.000
_cell.length_b   1.000
_cell.length_c   1.000
_cell.angle_alpha   90.00
_cell.angle_beta   90.00
_cell.angle_gamma   90.00
#
_symmetry.space_group_name_H-M   'P 1'
#
loop_
_entity.id
_entity.type
_entity.pdbx_description
1 polymer ?
#
loop_
_entity_poly.entity_id
_entity_poly.type
_entity_poly.pdbx_seq_one_letter_code
_entity_poly.pdbx_strand_id
1 'polypeptide(L)'
;MLKKIIVIAILFLTIASVVFGFKTFQGKDFKKEKSFEINNIKEIEVYNENWDIEFKSTDANEMVISAQGERVDKEIDPVKIENDGNKVVIKQKQKMTRFFNGFTFRKKNIISISIPKKEIDKIVLNNKSGDVKISDIVVKSIVTKGKSGDEMIVGLSADKGEFTSESGDLMLKDSSLQEVNITSTTGDNYVKNIKNENMNITSTSGEVLLKDMTEGKSLFVETKSGDIGVRYKDVPASLKLTAKSNSTDIMIDLKGLKKDKNTEKIKEGTIGDAKNDVKILSKTGGIYID
;
A
#
# COMPACT_ATOMS: atom_id res chain seq x y z
N MET A 1 -12.36 -42.62 -10.84
CA MET A 1 -11.91 -41.82 -9.67
C MET A 1 -10.39 -41.77 -9.65
N LEU A 2 -9.84 -40.71 -9.04
CA LEU A 2 -8.44 -40.25 -9.01
C LEU A 2 -7.94 -39.55 -10.30
N LYS A 3 -8.15 -38.22 -10.36
CA LYS A 3 -7.37 -37.31 -11.19
C LYS A 3 -5.95 -37.26 -10.62
N LYS A 4 -4.95 -37.63 -11.42
CA LYS A 4 -3.52 -37.50 -11.06
C LYS A 4 -3.18 -36.02 -10.94
N ILE A 5 -2.86 -35.55 -9.74
CA ILE A 5 -2.19 -34.27 -9.54
C ILE A 5 -0.73 -34.49 -9.89
N ILE A 6 -0.31 -34.01 -11.05
CA ILE A 6 1.10 -33.98 -11.44
C ILE A 6 1.70 -32.72 -10.78
N VAL A 7 2.48 -32.91 -9.72
CA VAL A 7 3.36 -31.87 -9.18
C VAL A 7 4.66 -31.98 -9.96
N ILE A 8 4.83 -31.17 -11.01
CA ILE A 8 6.12 -31.07 -11.69
C ILE A 8 7.02 -30.16 -10.84
N ALA A 9 7.95 -30.75 -10.10
CA ALA A 9 9.07 -30.02 -9.51
C ALA A 9 10.10 -29.77 -10.63
N ILE A 10 9.91 -28.72 -11.42
CA ILE A 10 10.90 -28.30 -12.43
C ILE A 10 12.01 -27.53 -11.71
N LEU A 11 13.24 -28.03 -11.88
CA LEU A 11 14.48 -27.46 -11.38
C LEU A 11 14.83 -26.17 -12.18
N PHE A 12 14.24 -25.02 -11.83
CA PHE A 12 14.52 -23.74 -12.50
C PHE A 12 15.78 -23.05 -11.94
N LEU A 13 16.95 -23.58 -12.25
CA LEU A 13 18.23 -22.92 -11.89
C LEU A 13 18.68 -21.83 -12.87
N THR A 14 18.00 -21.65 -14.01
CA THR A 14 18.48 -20.76 -15.09
C THR A 14 17.67 -19.48 -15.30
N ILE A 15 16.39 -19.43 -14.92
CA ILE A 15 15.57 -18.21 -15.04
C ILE A 15 15.79 -17.29 -13.81
N ALA A 16 16.07 -17.89 -12.65
CA ALA A 16 16.31 -17.19 -11.39
C ALA A 16 17.49 -16.20 -11.45
N SER A 17 18.52 -16.50 -12.25
CA SER A 17 19.76 -15.71 -12.29
C SER A 17 19.68 -14.41 -13.08
N VAL A 18 18.79 -14.34 -14.07
CA VAL A 18 18.67 -13.15 -14.92
C VAL A 18 17.75 -12.10 -14.28
N VAL A 19 16.71 -12.51 -13.56
CA VAL A 19 15.71 -11.57 -13.01
C VAL A 19 16.16 -10.89 -11.71
N PHE A 20 17.07 -11.51 -10.94
CA PHE A 20 17.35 -11.08 -9.55
C PHE A 20 18.80 -10.68 -9.24
N GLY A 21 19.75 -10.77 -10.17
CA GLY A 21 21.13 -10.26 -9.96
C GLY A 21 21.82 -10.85 -8.72
N PHE A 22 22.40 -12.05 -8.83
CA PHE A 22 22.98 -12.74 -7.69
C PHE A 22 24.25 -12.08 -7.13
N LYS A 23 24.22 -11.65 -5.85
CA LYS A 23 25.41 -11.59 -4.98
C LYS A 23 25.48 -12.86 -4.13
N THR A 24 26.62 -13.54 -4.18
CA THR A 24 26.93 -14.72 -3.35
C THR A 24 27.15 -14.31 -1.88
N PHE A 25 26.47 -14.99 -0.95
CA PHE A 25 26.59 -14.77 0.50
C PHE A 25 26.89 -16.08 1.23
N GLN A 26 27.79 -16.03 2.21
CA GLN A 26 28.12 -17.12 3.15
C GLN A 26 27.50 -16.82 4.54
N GLY A 27 26.78 -17.79 5.12
CA GLY A 27 26.12 -17.68 6.44
C GLY A 27 24.89 -18.59 6.58
N LYS A 28 24.26 -18.66 7.78
CA LYS A 28 23.04 -19.43 8.15
C LYS A 28 21.77 -18.90 7.45
N ASP A 29 21.85 -18.75 6.14
CA ASP A 29 20.91 -18.03 5.31
C ASP A 29 19.72 -18.95 4.95
N PHE A 30 18.51 -18.55 5.34
CA PHE A 30 17.28 -19.10 4.78
C PHE A 30 17.11 -18.55 3.37
N LYS A 31 16.88 -19.45 2.43
CA LYS A 31 16.44 -19.12 1.08
C LYS A 31 15.34 -20.10 0.70
N LYS A 32 14.24 -19.57 0.18
CA LYS A 32 13.14 -20.38 -0.33
C LYS A 32 12.51 -19.68 -1.51
N GLU A 33 12.40 -20.39 -2.61
CA GLU A 33 11.77 -19.90 -3.82
C GLU A 33 10.69 -20.88 -4.25
N LYS A 34 9.55 -20.36 -4.70
CA LYS A 34 8.49 -21.12 -5.36
C LYS A 34 7.92 -20.31 -6.51
N SER A 35 7.69 -20.98 -7.63
CA SER A 35 6.95 -20.42 -8.75
C SER A 35 5.57 -21.07 -8.90
N PHE A 36 4.64 -20.32 -9.47
CA PHE A 36 3.28 -20.74 -9.75
C PHE A 36 2.85 -20.22 -11.12
N GLU A 37 2.17 -21.07 -11.91
CA GLU A 37 1.47 -20.60 -13.10
C GLU A 37 0.33 -19.66 -12.69
N ILE A 38 0.32 -18.45 -13.25
CA ILE A 38 -0.61 -17.40 -12.84
C ILE A 38 -2.07 -17.68 -13.23
N ASN A 39 -2.29 -18.53 -14.25
CA ASN A 39 -3.60 -18.70 -14.89
C ASN A 39 -4.70 -19.17 -13.93
N ASN A 40 -4.33 -19.86 -12.85
CA ASN A 40 -5.29 -20.37 -11.86
C ASN A 40 -5.34 -19.53 -10.59
N ILE A 41 -4.37 -18.64 -10.35
CA ILE A 41 -4.25 -17.87 -9.11
C ILE A 41 -5.09 -16.60 -9.19
N LYS A 42 -6.04 -16.49 -8.27
CA LYS A 42 -6.96 -15.35 -8.14
C LYS A 42 -6.70 -14.51 -6.89
N GLU A 43 -6.18 -15.14 -5.84
CA GLU A 43 -5.93 -14.47 -4.56
C GLU A 43 -4.52 -14.75 -4.04
N ILE A 44 -3.87 -13.71 -3.51
CA ILE A 44 -2.63 -13.84 -2.74
C ILE A 44 -2.88 -13.31 -1.34
N GLU A 45 -2.56 -14.10 -0.33
CA GLU A 45 -2.57 -13.68 1.06
C GLU A 45 -1.19 -13.77 1.69
N VAL A 46 -0.78 -12.69 2.35
CA VAL A 46 0.48 -12.61 3.07
C VAL A 46 0.20 -12.29 4.53
N TYR A 47 0.76 -13.11 5.41
CA TYR A 47 0.78 -12.91 6.85
C TYR A 47 2.23 -12.77 7.29
N ASN A 48 2.64 -11.55 7.59
CA ASN A 48 4.01 -11.21 7.92
C ASN A 48 4.14 -10.74 9.37
N GLU A 49 5.06 -11.31 10.12
CA GLU A 49 5.35 -10.88 11.49
C GLU A 49 6.34 -9.71 11.52
N ASN A 50 7.45 -9.78 10.76
CA ASN A 50 8.49 -8.76 10.84
C ASN A 50 9.53 -8.71 9.71
N TRP A 51 9.30 -9.40 8.59
CA TRP A 51 10.21 -9.28 7.43
C TRP A 51 9.71 -8.19 6.49
N ASP A 52 10.59 -7.63 5.68
CA ASP A 52 10.14 -6.68 4.66
C ASP A 52 9.44 -7.43 3.53
N ILE A 53 8.43 -6.80 2.94
CA ILE A 53 7.64 -7.39 1.86
C ILE A 53 7.81 -6.53 0.62
N GLU A 54 8.17 -7.15 -0.51
CA GLU A 54 8.20 -6.48 -1.80
C GLU A 54 7.29 -7.19 -2.80
N PHE A 55 6.28 -6.48 -3.30
CA PHE A 55 5.53 -6.86 -4.48
C PHE A 55 6.06 -6.10 -5.69
N LYS A 56 6.34 -6.81 -6.78
CA LYS A 56 6.71 -6.20 -8.06
C LYS A 56 6.06 -6.91 -9.23
N SER A 57 5.80 -6.21 -10.33
CA SER A 57 5.42 -6.91 -11.54
C SER A 57 6.58 -7.63 -12.20
N THR A 58 6.25 -8.62 -13.03
CA THR A 58 7.17 -9.29 -13.94
C THR A 58 6.50 -9.46 -15.30
N ASP A 59 7.30 -9.50 -16.37
CA ASP A 59 6.83 -9.83 -17.72
C ASP A 59 6.81 -11.35 -17.96
N ALA A 60 7.34 -12.15 -17.01
CA ALA A 60 7.20 -13.60 -17.03
C ALA A 60 5.73 -14.01 -16.83
N ASN A 61 5.36 -15.18 -17.35
CA ASN A 61 4.01 -15.75 -17.18
C ASN A 61 3.82 -16.50 -15.85
N GLU A 62 4.80 -16.44 -14.96
CA GLU A 62 4.79 -17.13 -13.67
C GLU A 62 4.88 -16.12 -12.53
N MET A 63 4.14 -16.39 -11.47
CA MET A 63 4.36 -15.75 -10.18
C MET A 63 5.56 -16.41 -9.51
N VAL A 64 6.47 -15.61 -8.97
CA VAL A 64 7.66 -16.10 -8.25
C VAL A 64 7.68 -15.48 -6.87
N ILE A 65 7.75 -16.31 -5.84
CA ILE A 65 7.90 -15.89 -4.45
C ILE A 65 9.27 -16.34 -3.96
N SER A 66 10.10 -15.38 -3.59
CA SER A 66 11.43 -15.61 -3.04
C SER A 66 11.52 -15.02 -1.63
N ALA A 67 11.89 -15.84 -0.66
CA ALA A 67 12.10 -15.45 0.71
C ALA A 67 13.58 -15.64 1.06
N GLN A 68 14.21 -14.58 1.55
CA GLN A 68 15.61 -14.59 1.96
C GLN A 68 15.77 -13.91 3.31
N GLY A 69 16.45 -14.58 4.25
CA GLY A 69 16.70 -14.02 5.57
C GLY A 69 17.46 -14.96 6.48
N GLU A 70 17.48 -14.69 7.78
CA GLU A 70 18.13 -15.54 8.77
C GLU A 70 17.14 -16.51 9.42
N ARG A 71 17.55 -17.78 9.59
CA ARG A 71 16.83 -18.72 10.46
C ARG A 71 17.20 -18.46 11.93
N VAL A 72 16.21 -18.17 12.77
CA VAL A 72 16.40 -18.14 14.23
C VAL A 72 16.56 -19.57 14.79
N ASP A 73 15.71 -20.49 14.31
CA ASP A 73 15.77 -21.92 14.60
C ASP A 73 16.07 -22.68 13.31
N LYS A 74 17.08 -23.55 13.32
CA LYS A 74 17.52 -24.28 12.13
C LYS A 74 16.49 -25.31 11.64
N GLU A 75 15.64 -25.81 12.55
CA GLU A 75 14.66 -26.86 12.26
C GLU A 75 13.30 -26.29 11.81
N ILE A 76 13.09 -24.97 11.95
CA ILE A 76 11.83 -24.31 11.61
C ILE A 76 12.04 -23.37 10.43
N ASP A 77 11.34 -23.66 9.33
CA ASP A 77 11.24 -22.74 8.20
C ASP A 77 10.51 -21.46 8.62
N PRO A 78 11.14 -20.27 8.55
CA PRO A 78 10.50 -19.01 8.94
C PRO A 78 9.40 -18.58 7.97
N VAL A 79 9.40 -19.11 6.73
CA VAL A 79 8.40 -18.81 5.70
C VAL A 79 7.79 -20.09 5.14
N LYS A 80 6.46 -20.18 5.23
CA LYS A 80 5.64 -21.22 4.61
C LYS A 80 4.88 -20.62 3.44
N ILE A 81 4.84 -21.35 2.33
CA ILE A 81 4.15 -20.96 1.10
C ILE A 81 3.25 -22.15 0.73
N GLU A 82 1.94 -21.92 0.81
CA GLU A 82 0.85 -22.88 0.58
C GLU A 82 0.08 -22.44 -0.68
N ASN A 83 -0.39 -23.41 -1.46
CA ASN A 83 -1.23 -23.18 -2.65
C ASN A 83 -2.33 -24.24 -2.65
N ASP A 84 -3.59 -23.81 -2.71
CA ASP A 84 -4.77 -24.68 -2.77
C ASP A 84 -5.38 -24.77 -4.18
N GLY A 85 -4.76 -24.11 -5.16
CA GLY A 85 -5.14 -24.11 -6.57
C GLY A 85 -5.51 -22.71 -7.07
N ASN A 86 -6.34 -21.97 -6.34
CA ASN A 86 -6.76 -20.62 -6.71
C ASN A 86 -6.18 -19.53 -5.80
N LYS A 87 -5.62 -19.90 -4.67
CA LYS A 87 -5.09 -18.98 -3.67
C LYS A 87 -3.70 -19.40 -3.24
N VAL A 88 -2.79 -18.43 -3.23
CA VAL A 88 -1.45 -18.58 -2.65
C VAL A 88 -1.39 -17.90 -1.30
N VAL A 89 -0.98 -18.64 -0.27
CA VAL A 89 -0.87 -18.14 1.10
C VAL A 89 0.58 -18.19 1.55
N ILE A 90 1.13 -17.03 1.91
CA ILE A 90 2.49 -16.85 2.41
C ILE A 90 2.40 -16.50 3.90
N LYS A 91 2.95 -17.35 4.74
CA LYS A 91 2.98 -17.16 6.20
C LYS A 91 4.44 -17.05 6.65
N GLN A 92 4.85 -15.87 7.05
CA GLN A 92 6.11 -15.64 7.74
C GLN A 92 5.85 -15.67 9.25
N LYS A 93 6.53 -16.56 9.95
CA LYS A 93 6.51 -16.67 11.41
C LYS A 93 7.91 -16.96 11.91
N GLN A 94 8.38 -16.18 12.86
CA GLN A 94 9.54 -16.53 13.66
C GLN A 94 9.24 -16.34 15.14
N LYS A 95 9.63 -17.31 15.97
CA LYS A 95 9.60 -17.11 17.42
C LYS A 95 10.61 -16.02 17.74
N MET A 96 10.14 -14.94 18.34
CA MET A 96 11.00 -13.91 18.94
C MET A 96 11.64 -14.47 20.21
N THR A 97 12.48 -15.50 20.09
CA THR A 97 13.24 -16.02 21.22
C THR A 97 14.49 -15.15 21.39
N ARG A 98 14.38 -14.23 22.36
CA ARG A 98 15.38 -13.31 22.92
C ARG A 98 15.46 -11.92 22.28
N PHE A 99 15.00 -10.95 23.06
CA PHE A 99 15.77 -9.72 23.31
C PHE A 99 17.26 -10.06 23.39
N PHE A 100 18.04 -9.68 22.39
CA PHE A 100 19.50 -9.72 22.47
C PHE A 100 20.05 -8.31 22.40
N ASN A 101 20.79 -7.97 23.45
CA ASN A 101 21.92 -7.06 23.43
C ASN A 101 22.67 -7.10 22.10
N GLY A 102 22.95 -5.92 21.55
CA GLY A 102 23.97 -5.73 20.52
C GLY A 102 23.38 -5.30 19.19
N PHE A 103 23.71 -4.07 18.80
CA PHE A 103 23.57 -3.56 17.43
C PHE A 103 24.38 -4.43 16.48
N THR A 104 23.78 -5.51 15.95
CA THR A 104 24.30 -6.21 14.77
C THR A 104 23.58 -5.66 13.55
N PHE A 105 24.32 -5.04 12.63
CA PHE A 105 23.89 -4.71 11.28
C PHE A 105 23.60 -6.01 10.51
N ARG A 106 22.44 -6.61 10.76
CA ARG A 106 21.99 -7.84 10.08
C ARG A 106 21.42 -7.47 8.71
N LYS A 107 21.68 -8.35 7.73
CA LYS A 107 21.17 -8.22 6.36
C LYS A 107 19.63 -8.24 6.37
N LYS A 108 19.01 -7.49 5.45
CA LYS A 108 17.55 -7.24 5.40
C LYS A 108 16.81 -8.56 5.10
N ASN A 109 15.95 -9.00 6.03
CA ASN A 109 15.10 -10.18 5.86
C ASN A 109 13.89 -9.79 4.99
N ILE A 110 13.70 -10.46 3.86
CA ILE A 110 12.74 -10.01 2.84
C ILE A 110 11.98 -11.17 2.21
N ILE A 111 10.72 -10.91 1.85
CA ILE A 111 9.92 -11.74 0.96
C ILE A 111 9.57 -10.91 -0.28
N SER A 112 10.13 -11.30 -1.42
CA SER A 112 9.85 -10.71 -2.72
C SER A 112 8.83 -11.56 -3.48
N ILE A 113 7.77 -10.94 -3.94
CA ILE A 113 6.64 -11.55 -4.64
C ILE A 113 6.54 -10.87 -6.01
N SER A 114 7.01 -11.57 -7.03
CA SER A 114 6.94 -11.11 -8.42
C SER A 114 5.67 -11.66 -9.07
N ILE A 115 4.83 -10.76 -9.57
CA ILE A 115 3.51 -11.10 -10.12
C ILE A 115 3.45 -10.71 -11.60
N PRO A 116 3.02 -11.59 -12.51
CA PRO A 116 2.80 -11.22 -13.90
C PRO A 116 1.82 -10.04 -14.03
N LYS A 117 1.97 -9.21 -15.06
CA LYS A 117 0.98 -8.15 -15.38
C LYS A 117 -0.31 -8.74 -15.95
N LYS A 118 -0.96 -9.63 -15.20
CA LYS A 118 -2.27 -10.21 -15.47
C LYS A 118 -3.19 -9.92 -14.28
N GLU A 119 -4.47 -9.83 -14.57
CA GLU A 119 -5.48 -9.46 -13.60
C GLU A 119 -5.64 -10.55 -12.53
N ILE A 120 -5.08 -10.28 -11.34
CA ILE A 120 -5.39 -11.00 -10.11
C ILE A 120 -6.64 -10.36 -9.50
N ASP A 121 -7.54 -11.17 -8.94
CA ASP A 121 -8.75 -10.65 -8.32
C ASP A 121 -8.44 -9.92 -7.01
N LYS A 122 -7.57 -10.48 -6.16
CA LYS A 122 -7.32 -9.92 -4.82
C LYS A 122 -5.93 -10.15 -4.25
N ILE A 123 -5.39 -9.13 -3.60
CA ILE A 123 -4.21 -9.24 -2.72
C ILE A 123 -4.61 -8.81 -1.30
N VAL A 124 -4.27 -9.62 -0.30
CA VAL A 124 -4.40 -9.26 1.12
C VAL A 124 -3.05 -9.38 1.80
N LEU A 125 -2.57 -8.29 2.38
CA LEU A 125 -1.34 -8.24 3.15
C LEU A 125 -1.62 -7.84 4.59
N ASN A 126 -1.34 -8.73 5.52
CA ASN A 126 -1.35 -8.45 6.96
C ASN A 126 0.11 -8.35 7.41
N ASN A 127 0.55 -7.12 7.68
CA ASN A 127 1.91 -6.78 8.04
C ASN A 127 1.98 -6.31 9.49
N LYS A 128 2.57 -7.12 10.38
CA LYS A 128 2.71 -6.71 11.78
C LYS A 128 3.88 -5.75 11.98
N SER A 129 5.02 -6.03 11.36
CA SER A 129 6.16 -5.10 11.28
C SER A 129 6.97 -5.35 10.01
N GLY A 130 7.92 -4.46 9.72
CA GLY A 130 8.72 -4.51 8.49
C GLY A 130 8.11 -3.61 7.41
N ASP A 131 8.95 -3.15 6.50
CA ASP A 131 8.53 -2.23 5.45
C ASP A 131 7.80 -2.99 4.34
N VAL A 132 6.80 -2.35 3.75
CA VAL A 132 6.07 -2.88 2.60
C VAL A 132 6.39 -2.03 1.40
N LYS A 133 6.77 -2.66 0.30
CA LYS A 133 6.94 -2.01 -1.00
C LYS A 133 6.09 -2.71 -2.05
N ILE A 134 5.29 -1.96 -2.78
CA ILE A 134 4.45 -2.45 -3.87
C ILE A 134 4.76 -1.61 -5.10
N SER A 135 5.16 -2.24 -6.20
CA SER A 135 5.59 -1.56 -7.40
C SER A 135 4.97 -2.16 -8.66
N ASP A 136 4.30 -1.32 -9.45
CA ASP A 136 3.80 -1.64 -10.79
C ASP A 136 2.84 -2.85 -10.82
N ILE A 137 1.92 -2.96 -9.86
CA ILE A 137 0.97 -4.08 -9.74
C ILE A 137 -0.38 -3.75 -10.38
N VAL A 138 -0.98 -4.74 -11.04
CA VAL A 138 -2.35 -4.70 -11.58
C VAL A 138 -3.20 -5.77 -10.88
N VAL A 139 -4.26 -5.36 -10.20
CA VAL A 139 -5.14 -6.24 -9.40
C VAL A 139 -6.52 -5.61 -9.28
N LYS A 140 -7.62 -6.38 -9.21
CA LYS A 140 -8.95 -5.75 -8.99
C LYS A 140 -9.05 -5.12 -7.60
N SER A 141 -8.63 -5.83 -6.57
CA SER A 141 -8.67 -5.34 -5.19
C SER A 141 -7.39 -5.62 -4.41
N ILE A 142 -6.94 -4.63 -3.64
CA ILE A 142 -5.85 -4.80 -2.68
C ILE A 142 -6.24 -4.31 -1.30
N VAL A 143 -5.87 -5.07 -0.28
CA VAL A 143 -6.04 -4.72 1.13
C VAL A 143 -4.69 -4.87 1.84
N THR A 144 -4.16 -3.78 2.40
CA THR A 144 -2.99 -3.80 3.30
C THR A 144 -3.42 -3.42 4.71
N LYS A 145 -2.91 -4.18 5.69
CA LYS A 145 -3.10 -3.93 7.12
C LYS A 145 -1.75 -3.98 7.81
N GLY A 146 -1.15 -2.81 7.99
CA GLY A 146 0.08 -2.56 8.71
C GLY A 146 -0.16 -2.22 10.19
N LYS A 147 0.63 -2.83 11.09
CA LYS A 147 0.72 -2.37 12.49
C LYS A 147 1.94 -1.47 12.72
N SER A 148 3.08 -1.80 12.11
CA SER A 148 4.30 -1.00 12.16
C SER A 148 5.12 -1.17 10.88
N GLY A 149 5.94 -0.18 10.55
CA GLY A 149 6.73 -0.15 9.31
C GLY A 149 6.04 0.68 8.21
N ASP A 150 6.84 1.21 7.30
CA ASP A 150 6.35 2.13 6.28
C ASP A 150 5.81 1.37 5.06
N GLU A 151 4.77 1.91 4.42
CA GLU A 151 4.17 1.34 3.21
C GLU A 151 4.44 2.25 2.00
N MET A 152 5.20 1.77 1.03
CA MET A 152 5.50 2.46 -0.22
C MET A 152 4.81 1.76 -1.40
N ILE A 153 3.84 2.43 -2.01
CA ILE A 153 3.03 1.93 -3.12
C ILE A 153 3.20 2.86 -4.31
N VAL A 154 3.74 2.33 -5.40
CA VAL A 154 4.00 3.09 -6.64
C VAL A 154 3.50 2.30 -7.85
N GLY A 155 2.79 2.93 -8.78
CA GLY A 155 2.37 2.26 -10.01
C GLY A 155 1.26 1.21 -9.81
N LEU A 156 0.38 1.37 -8.83
CA LEU A 156 -0.73 0.44 -8.60
C LEU A 156 -1.91 0.74 -9.54
N SER A 157 -2.43 -0.27 -10.21
CA SER A 157 -3.69 -0.19 -10.97
C SER A 157 -4.72 -1.13 -10.36
N ALA A 158 -5.81 -0.58 -9.82
CA ALA A 158 -6.87 -1.38 -9.20
C ALA A 158 -8.27 -0.77 -9.30
N ASP A 159 -9.29 -1.56 -9.01
CA ASP A 159 -10.64 -1.01 -8.80
C ASP A 159 -10.78 -0.49 -7.37
N LYS A 160 -10.30 -1.26 -6.38
CA LYS A 160 -10.39 -0.89 -4.96
C LYS A 160 -9.07 -1.09 -4.21
N GLY A 161 -8.59 -0.04 -3.56
CA GLY A 161 -7.50 -0.08 -2.59
C GLY A 161 -7.98 0.25 -1.18
N GLU A 162 -7.61 -0.59 -0.21
CA GLU A 162 -7.84 -0.37 1.22
C GLU A 162 -6.52 -0.49 1.97
N PHE A 163 -6.05 0.61 2.56
CA PHE A 163 -4.75 0.69 3.22
C PHE A 163 -4.95 1.12 4.67
N THR A 164 -4.56 0.26 5.61
CA THR A 164 -4.69 0.53 7.05
C THR A 164 -3.32 0.50 7.71
N SER A 165 -2.93 1.57 8.40
CA SER A 165 -1.68 1.64 9.18
C SER A 165 -1.93 2.08 10.62
N GLU A 166 -1.52 1.29 11.61
CA GLU A 166 -1.52 1.72 13.01
C GLU A 166 -0.36 2.68 13.32
N SER A 167 0.84 2.34 12.82
CA SER A 167 2.03 3.17 12.91
C SER A 167 2.95 2.97 11.70
N GLY A 168 3.60 4.04 11.25
CA GLY A 168 4.40 4.06 10.03
C GLY A 168 3.72 4.86 8.93
N ASP A 169 4.52 5.40 8.03
CA ASP A 169 4.05 6.31 6.99
C ASP A 169 3.52 5.53 5.79
N LEU A 170 2.49 6.07 5.14
CA LEU A 170 1.97 5.55 3.88
C LEU A 170 2.33 6.51 2.74
N MET A 171 3.00 6.00 1.71
CA MET A 171 3.15 6.67 0.43
C MET A 171 2.40 5.91 -0.66
N LEU A 172 1.43 6.56 -1.30
CA LEU A 172 0.73 6.08 -2.48
C LEU A 172 0.99 7.04 -3.65
N LYS A 173 1.67 6.58 -4.70
CA LYS A 173 2.14 7.45 -5.78
C LYS A 173 1.91 6.86 -7.17
N ASP A 174 1.67 7.72 -8.16
CA ASP A 174 1.62 7.37 -9.59
C ASP A 174 0.73 6.15 -9.89
N SER A 175 -0.48 6.13 -9.34
CA SER A 175 -1.38 4.97 -9.35
C SER A 175 -2.77 5.34 -9.90
N SER A 176 -3.54 4.33 -10.29
CA SER A 176 -4.92 4.47 -10.79
C SER A 176 -5.85 3.52 -10.03
N LEU A 177 -6.72 4.06 -9.19
CA LEU A 177 -7.65 3.29 -8.37
C LEU A 177 -9.04 3.90 -8.44
N GLN A 178 -10.10 3.16 -8.77
CA GLN A 178 -11.45 3.74 -8.78
C GLN A 178 -11.85 4.22 -7.36
N GLU A 179 -11.66 3.34 -6.37
CA GLU A 179 -11.97 3.54 -4.96
C GLU A 179 -10.71 3.45 -4.08
N VAL A 180 -10.43 4.51 -3.31
CA VAL A 180 -9.30 4.55 -2.37
C VAL A 180 -9.79 4.76 -0.96
N ASN A 181 -9.45 3.85 -0.04
CA ASN A 181 -9.71 3.99 1.38
C ASN A 181 -8.40 3.89 2.16
N ILE A 182 -8.05 4.94 2.90
CA ILE A 182 -6.86 5.00 3.76
C ILE A 182 -7.31 5.26 5.19
N THR A 183 -6.83 4.43 6.13
CA THR A 183 -7.06 4.61 7.57
C THR A 183 -5.73 4.56 8.30
N SER A 184 -5.35 5.63 8.99
CA SER A 184 -4.15 5.64 9.83
C SER A 184 -4.42 6.05 11.28
N THR A 185 -3.59 5.58 12.21
CA THR A 185 -3.64 6.04 13.61
C THR A 185 -2.53 7.03 13.91
N THR A 186 -1.30 6.66 13.57
CA THR A 186 -0.10 7.48 13.65
C THR A 186 0.73 7.29 12.38
N GLY A 187 1.54 8.27 12.02
CA GLY A 187 2.27 8.30 10.74
C GLY A 187 1.55 9.15 9.69
N ASP A 188 2.35 9.65 8.74
CA ASP A 188 1.90 10.57 7.71
C ASP A 188 1.37 9.80 6.49
N ASN A 189 0.37 10.39 5.82
CA ASN A 189 -0.19 9.85 4.58
C ASN A 189 0.19 10.77 3.42
N TYR A 190 1.09 10.31 2.57
CA TYR A 190 1.50 11.00 1.37
C TYR A 190 0.90 10.36 0.12
N VAL A 191 -0.02 11.07 -0.54
CA VAL A 191 -0.67 10.60 -1.76
C VAL A 191 -0.31 11.55 -2.90
N LYS A 192 0.20 11.01 -4.01
CA LYS A 192 0.68 11.83 -5.12
C LYS A 192 0.28 11.30 -6.49
N ASN A 193 -0.26 12.17 -7.34
CA ASN A 193 -0.53 11.86 -8.76
C ASN A 193 -1.33 10.56 -8.91
N ILE A 194 -2.50 10.52 -8.27
CA ILE A 194 -3.40 9.37 -8.30
C ILE A 194 -4.62 9.72 -9.15
N LYS A 195 -5.00 8.81 -10.04
CA LYS A 195 -6.28 8.86 -10.74
C LYS A 195 -7.31 8.04 -9.96
N ASN A 196 -8.37 8.68 -9.49
CA ASN A 196 -9.45 8.01 -8.78
C ASN A 196 -10.82 8.63 -9.03
N GLU A 197 -11.87 7.86 -8.73
CA GLU A 197 -13.23 8.40 -8.67
C GLU A 197 -13.56 8.87 -7.25
N ASN A 198 -13.29 8.03 -6.26
CA ASN A 198 -13.63 8.30 -4.86
C ASN A 198 -12.44 8.01 -3.95
N MET A 199 -12.17 8.92 -3.02
CA MET A 199 -11.09 8.78 -2.05
C MET A 199 -11.58 9.16 -0.66
N ASN A 200 -11.34 8.26 0.29
CA ASN A 200 -11.65 8.44 1.70
C ASN A 200 -10.38 8.23 2.53
N ILE A 201 -9.99 9.23 3.31
CA ILE A 201 -8.82 9.17 4.18
C ILE A 201 -9.26 9.56 5.59
N THR A 202 -9.02 8.67 6.56
CA THR A 202 -9.22 8.97 7.98
C THR A 202 -7.92 8.77 8.73
N SER A 203 -7.54 9.74 9.54
CA SER A 203 -6.36 9.65 10.39
C SER A 203 -6.65 10.14 11.81
N THR A 204 -6.09 9.47 12.82
CA THR A 204 -6.09 10.03 14.18
C THR A 204 -5.03 11.13 14.32
N SER A 205 -3.80 10.91 13.85
CA SER A 205 -2.69 11.85 13.94
C SER A 205 -1.68 11.62 12.81
N GLY A 206 -0.77 12.57 12.58
CA GLY A 206 0.08 12.59 11.39
C GLY A 206 -0.57 13.39 10.26
N GLU A 207 0.26 13.96 9.41
CA GLU A 207 -0.15 14.82 8.31
C GLU A 207 -0.81 14.00 7.19
N VAL A 208 -1.76 14.61 6.48
CA VAL A 208 -2.30 14.07 5.22
C VAL A 208 -1.95 15.04 4.13
N LEU A 209 -1.05 14.64 3.23
CA LEU A 209 -0.63 15.46 2.10
C LEU A 209 -1.00 14.78 0.78
N LEU A 210 -1.97 15.37 0.09
CA LEU A 210 -2.39 14.99 -1.26
C LEU A 210 -1.76 15.98 -2.24
N LYS A 211 -1.00 15.49 -3.22
CA LYS A 211 -0.25 16.34 -4.15
C LYS A 211 -0.46 15.93 -5.61
N ASP A 212 -0.50 16.92 -6.49
CA ASP A 212 -0.73 16.75 -7.93
C ASP A 212 -2.05 16.00 -8.19
N MET A 213 -3.09 16.34 -7.43
CA MET A 213 -4.39 15.69 -7.49
C MET A 213 -5.16 16.09 -8.73
N THR A 214 -5.77 15.11 -9.39
CA THR A 214 -6.81 15.34 -10.40
C THR A 214 -8.18 15.28 -9.75
N GLU A 215 -9.12 16.09 -10.23
CA GLU A 215 -10.50 16.10 -9.75
C GLU A 215 -11.18 14.72 -9.94
N GLY A 216 -11.59 14.10 -8.82
CA GLY A 216 -12.46 12.91 -8.79
C GLY A 216 -13.92 13.28 -8.52
N LYS A 217 -14.80 12.27 -8.37
CA LYS A 217 -16.21 12.48 -7.98
C LYS A 217 -16.36 12.85 -6.51
N SER A 218 -15.59 12.21 -5.63
CA SER A 218 -15.58 12.54 -4.20
C SER A 218 -14.19 12.44 -3.56
N LEU A 219 -13.90 13.39 -2.67
CA LEU A 219 -12.76 13.37 -1.78
C LEU A 219 -13.22 13.68 -0.36
N PHE A 220 -13.05 12.72 0.54
CA PHE A 220 -13.25 12.90 1.97
C PHE A 220 -11.93 12.70 2.70
N VAL A 221 -11.54 13.68 3.51
CA VAL A 221 -10.38 13.58 4.40
C VAL A 221 -10.78 14.04 5.79
N GLU A 222 -10.52 13.22 6.80
CA GLU A 222 -10.75 13.58 8.20
C GLU A 222 -9.53 13.26 9.07
N THR A 223 -9.04 14.25 9.81
CA THR A 223 -8.01 14.05 10.83
C THR A 223 -8.49 14.50 12.21
N LYS A 224 -8.03 13.87 13.30
CA LYS A 224 -8.25 14.45 14.65
C LYS A 224 -7.26 15.56 14.95
N SER A 225 -5.96 15.33 14.75
CA SER A 225 -4.95 16.35 15.11
C SER A 225 -3.91 16.65 14.04
N GLY A 226 -3.93 15.95 12.91
CA GLY A 226 -2.97 16.17 11.83
C GLY A 226 -3.38 17.27 10.87
N ASP A 227 -2.39 17.94 10.28
CA ASP A 227 -2.63 18.93 9.22
C ASP A 227 -3.02 18.23 7.91
N ILE A 228 -3.83 18.90 7.10
CA ILE A 228 -4.29 18.39 5.81
C ILE A 228 -3.89 19.37 4.71
N GLY A 229 -3.07 18.89 3.76
CA GLY A 229 -2.71 19.60 2.55
C GLY A 229 -3.32 18.92 1.33
N VAL A 230 -4.06 19.65 0.50
CA VAL A 230 -4.57 19.15 -0.80
C VAL A 230 -4.12 20.08 -1.90
N ARG A 231 -3.26 19.58 -2.80
CA ARG A 231 -2.74 20.34 -3.93
C ARG A 231 -3.22 19.76 -5.24
N TYR A 232 -4.06 20.49 -5.95
CA TYR A 232 -4.52 20.10 -7.27
C TYR A 232 -3.46 20.39 -8.32
N LYS A 233 -3.37 19.51 -9.32
CA LYS A 233 -2.47 19.69 -10.45
C LYS A 233 -2.96 20.80 -11.39
N ASP A 234 -4.27 20.84 -11.59
CA ASP A 234 -4.99 21.78 -12.45
C ASP A 234 -6.20 22.32 -11.68
N VAL A 235 -6.70 23.50 -12.05
CA VAL A 235 -7.90 24.08 -11.43
C VAL A 235 -9.09 23.12 -11.63
N PRO A 236 -9.77 22.66 -10.56
CA PRO A 236 -10.95 21.79 -10.69
C PRO A 236 -12.04 22.45 -11.54
N ALA A 237 -12.77 21.65 -12.33
CA ALA A 237 -13.79 22.15 -13.23
C ALA A 237 -15.16 22.30 -12.56
N SER A 238 -15.50 21.42 -11.60
CA SER A 238 -16.84 21.38 -11.00
C SER A 238 -16.84 20.84 -9.57
N LEU A 239 -16.53 21.73 -8.62
CA LEU A 239 -16.23 21.36 -7.24
C LEU A 239 -17.25 21.95 -6.27
N LYS A 240 -17.69 21.15 -5.29
CA LYS A 240 -18.32 21.61 -4.05
C LYS A 240 -17.36 21.35 -2.90
N LEU A 241 -16.87 22.41 -2.29
CA LEU A 241 -15.87 22.33 -1.22
C LEU A 241 -16.50 22.61 0.14
N THR A 242 -16.16 21.77 1.12
CA THR A 242 -16.36 22.02 2.55
C THR A 242 -15.06 21.74 3.29
N ALA A 243 -14.46 22.78 3.88
CA ALA A 243 -13.31 22.67 4.77
C ALA A 243 -13.70 23.12 6.18
N LYS A 244 -13.44 22.29 7.20
CA LYS A 244 -13.77 22.60 8.59
C LYS A 244 -12.65 22.21 9.54
N SER A 245 -12.21 23.15 10.38
CA SER A 245 -11.28 22.89 11.47
C SER A 245 -11.55 23.77 12.70
N ASN A 246 -11.25 23.28 13.90
CA ASN A 246 -11.28 24.12 15.10
C ASN A 246 -9.95 24.86 15.34
N SER A 247 -8.90 24.62 14.54
CA SER A 247 -7.59 25.29 14.66
C SER A 247 -7.58 26.73 14.18
N THR A 248 -8.66 27.19 13.52
CA THR A 248 -8.77 28.48 12.79
C THR A 248 -7.80 28.66 11.62
N ASP A 249 -6.88 27.71 11.41
CA ASP A 249 -5.89 27.75 10.35
C ASP A 249 -6.39 26.97 9.13
N ILE A 250 -7.31 27.59 8.41
CA ILE A 250 -7.81 27.07 7.13
C ILE A 250 -7.38 28.05 6.06
N MET A 251 -6.63 27.61 5.07
CA MET A 251 -6.21 28.39 3.91
C MET A 251 -6.68 27.70 2.63
N ILE A 252 -7.35 28.47 1.77
CA ILE A 252 -7.88 27.96 0.49
C ILE A 252 -7.53 28.96 -0.59
N ASP A 253 -6.70 28.53 -1.52
CA ASP A 253 -6.22 29.28 -2.69
C ASP A 253 -6.60 28.57 -4.01
N LEU A 254 -7.87 28.19 -4.12
CA LEU A 254 -8.40 27.63 -5.36
C LEU A 254 -8.91 28.73 -6.29
N LYS A 255 -8.26 28.89 -7.44
CA LYS A 255 -8.69 29.85 -8.47
C LYS A 255 -10.12 29.54 -8.93
N GLY A 256 -10.98 30.56 -8.93
CA GLY A 256 -12.36 30.45 -9.40
C GLY A 256 -13.37 29.95 -8.36
N LEU A 257 -12.92 29.62 -7.14
CA LEU A 257 -13.80 29.24 -6.04
C LEU A 257 -14.67 30.43 -5.59
N LYS A 258 -15.98 30.31 -5.76
CA LYS A 258 -16.98 31.22 -5.20
C LYS A 258 -17.28 30.75 -3.77
N LYS A 259 -16.91 31.57 -2.79
CA LYS A 259 -17.09 31.24 -1.36
C LYS A 259 -18.51 31.55 -0.93
N ASP A 260 -19.23 30.51 -0.50
CA ASP A 260 -20.60 30.63 0.03
C ASP A 260 -20.58 30.92 1.54
N LYS A 261 -19.61 30.33 2.25
CA LYS A 261 -19.37 30.54 3.67
C LYS A 261 -17.87 30.66 3.91
N ASN A 262 -17.47 31.69 4.65
CA ASN A 262 -16.06 31.94 4.93
C ASN A 262 -15.90 32.48 6.34
N THR A 263 -15.86 31.57 7.31
CA THR A 263 -15.52 31.87 8.71
C THR A 263 -14.14 31.30 9.03
N GLU A 264 -13.60 31.65 10.20
CA GLU A 264 -12.30 31.12 10.67
C GLU A 264 -12.29 29.58 10.75
N LYS A 265 -13.43 28.95 11.07
CA LYS A 265 -13.52 27.51 11.31
C LYS A 265 -14.17 26.71 10.19
N ILE A 266 -14.85 27.38 9.26
CA ILE A 266 -15.60 26.75 8.18
C ILE A 266 -15.44 27.57 6.91
N LYS A 267 -14.98 26.92 5.85
CA LYS A 267 -14.96 27.49 4.50
C LYS A 267 -15.70 26.57 3.55
N GLU A 268 -16.73 27.09 2.90
CA GLU A 268 -17.53 26.38 1.92
C GLU A 268 -17.60 27.21 0.63
N GLY A 269 -17.64 26.55 -0.51
CA GLY A 269 -17.75 27.23 -1.78
C GLY A 269 -17.85 26.28 -2.96
N THR A 270 -18.03 26.86 -4.13
CA THR A 270 -18.26 26.11 -5.36
C THR A 270 -17.39 26.61 -6.52
N ILE A 271 -17.03 25.68 -7.41
CA ILE A 271 -16.46 25.93 -8.73
C ILE A 271 -17.38 25.30 -9.77
N GLY A 272 -17.62 25.99 -10.88
CA GLY A 272 -18.45 25.48 -11.98
C GLY A 272 -19.86 25.08 -11.53
N ASP A 273 -20.28 23.87 -11.91
CA ASP A 273 -21.61 23.32 -11.61
C ASP A 273 -21.68 22.57 -10.26
N ALA A 274 -20.60 22.53 -9.49
CA ALA A 274 -20.52 21.85 -8.19
C ALA A 274 -20.90 20.35 -8.23
N LYS A 275 -20.46 19.61 -9.26
CA LYS A 275 -20.79 18.19 -9.49
C LYS A 275 -20.02 17.24 -8.58
N ASN A 276 -18.78 17.58 -8.23
CA ASN A 276 -17.89 16.74 -7.44
C ASN A 276 -17.80 17.27 -6.00
N ASP A 277 -17.75 16.37 -5.00
CA ASP A 277 -17.78 16.75 -3.59
C ASP A 277 -16.40 16.61 -2.94
N VAL A 278 -15.96 17.66 -2.25
CA VAL A 278 -14.72 17.66 -1.47
C VAL A 278 -15.01 18.10 -0.06
N LYS A 279 -14.74 17.22 0.89
CA LYS A 279 -14.98 17.46 2.31
C LYS A 279 -13.73 17.16 3.11
N ILE A 280 -13.13 18.22 3.65
CA ILE A 280 -11.88 18.17 4.42
C ILE A 280 -12.16 18.61 5.85
N LEU A 281 -11.95 17.72 6.81
CA LEU A 281 -12.26 17.92 8.21
C LEU A 281 -11.01 17.72 9.05
N SER A 282 -10.72 18.66 9.94
CA SER A 282 -9.78 18.41 11.02
C SER A 282 -10.39 18.80 12.36
N LYS A 283 -10.12 18.08 13.44
CA LYS A 283 -10.55 18.54 14.77
C LYS A 283 -9.62 19.64 15.28
N THR A 284 -8.30 19.52 15.14
CA THR A 284 -7.35 20.55 15.64
C THR A 284 -6.18 20.87 14.70
N GLY A 285 -6.06 20.22 13.54
CA GLY A 285 -5.00 20.51 12.55
C GLY A 285 -5.38 21.64 11.59
N GLY A 286 -4.38 22.20 10.92
CA GLY A 286 -4.54 23.14 9.82
C GLY A 286 -5.07 22.47 8.55
N ILE A 287 -5.69 23.25 7.68
CA ILE A 287 -6.14 22.80 6.36
C ILE A 287 -5.60 23.76 5.31
N TYR A 288 -4.85 23.25 4.35
CA TYR A 288 -4.33 23.99 3.21
C TYR A 288 -4.81 23.36 1.90
N ILE A 289 -5.41 24.15 1.02
CA ILE A 289 -5.89 23.68 -0.29
C ILE A 289 -5.48 24.69 -1.37
N ASP A 290 -4.76 24.22 -2.40
CA ASP A 290 -4.31 25.00 -3.57
C ASP A 290 -4.45 24.25 -4.91
#